data_AF-A0A8J8FKM1-F1
#
_entry.id   AF-A0A8J8FKM1-F1
#
_cell.length_a   1.000
_cell.length_b   1.000
_cell.length_c   1.000
_cell.angle_alpha   90.00
_cell.angle_beta   90.00
_cell.angle_gamma   90.00
#
_symmetry.space_group_name_H-M   'P 1'
#
loop_
_entity.id
_entity.type
_entity.pdbx_description
1 polymer ?
#
loop_
_entity_poly.entity_id
_entity_poly.type
_entity_poly.pdbx_seq_one_letter_code
_entity_poly.pdbx_strand_id
1 'polypeptide(L)'
;LIEGDAGDYCGSRMVAGTIAVMGNTGRNLGYAMRRGTLLLWNQPQLSATFNDCGSHTLAFLPILFSSFKKINSKFAQESASFNRVQRYAGDMSELGRGEVLVRI
;
A
#
# COMPACT_ATOMS: atom_id res chain seq x y z
N LEU A 1 3.59 -3.78 9.13
CA LEU A 1 4.42 -2.57 8.93
C LEU A 1 5.83 -3.04 8.67
N ILE A 2 6.46 -2.59 7.58
CA ILE A 2 7.78 -3.05 7.14
C ILE A 2 8.66 -1.81 6.91
N GLU A 3 9.66 -1.61 7.76
CA GLU A 3 10.56 -0.45 7.68
C GLU A 3 11.64 -0.57 6.60
N GLY A 4 11.88 -1.79 6.12
CA GLY A 4 12.80 -2.11 5.03
C GLY A 4 12.07 -2.58 3.78
N ASP A 5 12.72 -3.45 3.02
CA ASP A 5 12.20 -4.00 1.78
C ASP A 5 11.25 -5.19 2.01
N ALA A 6 10.33 -5.39 1.08
CA ALA A 6 9.52 -6.61 0.97
C ALA A 6 9.85 -7.31 -0.35
N GLY A 7 10.00 -8.64 -0.30
CA GLY A 7 10.33 -9.43 -1.48
C GLY A 7 9.17 -9.58 -2.48
N ASP A 8 9.35 -10.52 -3.40
CA ASP A 8 8.32 -10.89 -4.39
C ASP A 8 7.02 -11.35 -3.72
N TYR A 9 5.89 -11.14 -4.39
CA TYR A 9 4.55 -11.56 -3.97
C TYR A 9 4.07 -10.96 -2.64
N CYS A 10 4.62 -9.82 -2.23
CA CYS A 10 4.10 -9.08 -1.08
C CYS A 10 2.59 -8.78 -1.27
N GLY A 11 1.76 -9.18 -0.31
CA GLY A 11 0.31 -9.02 -0.39
C GLY A 11 -0.41 -9.98 -1.36
N SER A 12 0.26 -11.04 -1.84
CA SER A 12 -0.41 -12.02 -2.70
C SER A 12 -1.54 -12.75 -1.97
N ARG A 13 -2.65 -12.97 -2.68
CA ARG A 13 -3.87 -13.64 -2.17
C ARG A 13 -4.44 -12.99 -0.90
N MET A 14 -4.11 -11.72 -0.66
CA MET A 14 -4.57 -10.99 0.52
C MET A 14 -6.09 -10.88 0.52
N VAL A 15 -6.72 -11.30 1.62
CA VAL A 15 -8.19 -11.25 1.78
C VAL A 15 -8.64 -9.87 2.25
N ALA A 16 -7.93 -9.28 3.20
CA ALA A 16 -8.15 -7.96 3.77
C ALA A 16 -6.93 -7.52 4.62
N GLY A 17 -6.93 -6.27 5.09
CA GLY A 17 -5.92 -5.71 5.99
C GLY A 17 -5.12 -4.58 5.35
N THR A 18 -4.04 -4.18 6.02
CA THR A 18 -3.12 -3.13 5.52
C THR A 18 -1.68 -3.62 5.66
N ILE A 19 -0.93 -3.60 4.57
CA ILE A 19 0.53 -3.77 4.58
C ILE A 19 1.14 -2.44 4.19
N ALA A 20 2.03 -1.92 5.02
CA ALA A 20 2.78 -0.69 4.73
C ALA A 20 4.27 -1.02 4.61
N VAL A 21 4.92 -0.55 3.53
CA VAL A 21 6.32 -0.80 3.21
C VAL A 21 7.04 0.53 2.95
N MET A 22 8.05 0.83 3.77
CA MET A 22 8.89 2.03 3.61
C MET A 22 10.00 1.83 2.58
N GLY A 23 10.52 0.60 2.44
CA GLY A 23 11.51 0.24 1.43
C GLY A 23 10.87 -0.10 0.07
N ASN A 24 11.58 -0.90 -0.70
CA ASN A 24 11.15 -1.37 -2.01
C ASN A 24 10.28 -2.62 -1.90
N THR A 25 9.52 -2.90 -2.96
CA THR A 25 8.75 -4.14 -3.10
C THR A 25 9.27 -4.93 -4.28
N GLY A 26 9.22 -6.27 -4.17
CA GLY A 26 9.57 -7.17 -5.27
C GLY A 26 8.48 -7.27 -6.33
N ARG A 27 8.61 -8.28 -7.20
CA ARG A 27 7.70 -8.56 -8.31
C ARG A 27 6.35 -9.07 -7.82
N ASN A 28 5.34 -8.98 -8.67
CA ASN A 28 4.00 -9.56 -8.43
C ASN A 28 3.35 -9.08 -7.12
N LEU A 29 3.59 -7.81 -6.75
CA LEU A 29 2.92 -7.15 -5.64
C LEU A 29 1.40 -7.28 -5.78
N GLY A 30 0.73 -7.72 -4.71
CA GLY A 30 -0.73 -7.82 -4.67
C GLY A 30 -1.33 -8.88 -5.59
N TYR A 31 -0.53 -9.83 -6.11
CA TYR A 31 -1.01 -10.85 -7.03
C TYR A 31 -2.17 -11.66 -6.45
N ALA A 32 -3.31 -11.67 -7.15
CA ALA A 32 -4.56 -12.29 -6.73
C ALA A 32 -5.10 -11.76 -5.38
N MET A 33 -4.84 -10.49 -5.03
CA MET A 33 -5.44 -9.89 -3.84
C MET A 33 -6.94 -9.62 -4.03
N ARG A 34 -7.74 -9.92 -3.00
CA ARG A 34 -9.21 -9.74 -3.03
C ARG A 34 -9.64 -8.37 -2.51
N ARG A 35 -9.06 -7.95 -1.37
CA ARG A 35 -9.24 -6.64 -0.72
C ARG A 35 -8.00 -6.29 0.09
N GLY A 36 -7.96 -5.07 0.61
CA GLY A 36 -6.91 -4.56 1.49
C GLY A 36 -6.10 -3.46 0.83
N THR A 37 -5.23 -2.85 1.62
CA THR A 37 -4.43 -1.69 1.22
C THR A 37 -2.95 -2.04 1.30
N LEU A 38 -2.23 -1.88 0.19
CA LEU A 38 -0.77 -1.89 0.13
C LEU A 38 -0.28 -0.44 0.08
N LEU A 39 0.24 0.08 1.20
CA LEU A 39 0.69 1.46 1.35
C LEU A 39 2.22 1.55 1.18
N LEU A 40 2.68 2.27 0.17
CA LEU A 40 4.07 2.25 -0.28
C LEU A 40 4.68 3.65 -0.32
N TRP A 41 5.94 3.73 0.08
CA TRP A 41 6.73 4.97 -0.03
C TRP A 41 7.48 5.08 -1.35
N ASN A 42 7.72 3.95 -2.03
CA ASN A 42 8.43 3.87 -3.29
C ASN A 42 7.54 3.26 -4.37
N GLN A 43 7.79 3.64 -5.62
CA GLN A 43 7.03 3.15 -6.77
C GLN A 43 7.25 1.63 -6.96
N PRO A 44 6.18 0.81 -6.98
CA PRO A 44 6.28 -0.62 -7.22
C PRO A 44 6.34 -0.97 -8.71
N GLN A 45 6.71 -2.22 -9.00
CA GLN A 45 6.42 -2.87 -10.28
C GLN A 45 5.04 -3.54 -10.21
N LEU A 46 4.04 -2.92 -10.84
CA LEU A 46 2.67 -3.44 -10.87
C LEU A 46 2.43 -4.37 -12.06
N SER A 47 1.51 -5.33 -11.90
CA SER A 47 0.97 -6.10 -13.02
C SER A 47 -0.02 -5.25 -13.83
N ALA A 48 -0.30 -5.67 -15.05
CA ALA A 48 -1.32 -5.05 -15.91
C ALA A 48 -2.76 -5.18 -15.37
N THR A 49 -2.97 -5.95 -14.30
CA THR A 49 -4.28 -6.13 -13.66
C THR A 49 -4.56 -5.11 -12.55
N PHE A 50 -3.65 -4.17 -12.31
CA PHE A 50 -3.90 -2.98 -11.49
C PHE A 50 -4.15 -1.77 -12.38
N ASN A 51 -5.32 -1.15 -12.20
CA ASN A 51 -5.71 0.05 -12.94
C ASN A 51 -5.24 1.29 -12.20
N ASP A 52 -4.58 2.20 -12.92
CA ASP A 52 -4.27 3.52 -12.41
C ASP A 52 -5.56 4.33 -12.22
N CYS A 53 -5.79 4.80 -11.00
CA CYS A 53 -6.95 5.61 -10.62
C CYS A 53 -6.59 7.09 -10.43
N GLY A 54 -5.34 7.50 -10.71
CA GLY A 54 -4.89 8.87 -10.54
C GLY A 54 -4.46 9.20 -9.11
N SER A 55 -4.27 10.49 -8.85
CA SER A 55 -3.87 11.00 -7.53
C SER A 55 -5.08 11.36 -6.68
N HIS A 56 -5.06 10.91 -5.42
CA HIS A 56 -6.15 11.08 -4.45
C HIS A 56 -5.63 11.64 -3.14
N THR A 57 -6.43 12.53 -2.53
CA THR A 57 -6.26 12.89 -1.11
C THR A 57 -7.25 12.05 -0.30
N LEU A 58 -6.74 11.11 0.50
CA LEU A 58 -7.57 10.11 1.19
C LEU A 58 -7.66 10.40 2.68
N ALA A 59 -8.88 10.70 3.16
CA ALA A 59 -9.13 11.12 4.55
C ALA A 59 -8.83 10.04 5.60
N PHE A 60 -8.79 8.77 5.22
CA PHE A 60 -8.46 7.69 6.16
C PHE A 60 -6.95 7.63 6.49
N LEU A 61 -6.07 8.17 5.63
CA LEU A 61 -4.62 8.12 5.84
C LEU A 61 -4.19 8.84 7.13
N PRO A 62 -4.64 10.08 7.42
CA PRO A 62 -4.38 10.71 8.72
C PRO A 62 -4.83 9.87 9.92
N ILE A 63 -5.97 9.17 9.81
CA ILE A 63 -6.47 8.29 10.88
C ILE A 63 -5.55 7.08 11.04
N LEU A 64 -5.13 6.46 9.93
CA LEU A 64 -4.20 5.35 9.91
C LEU A 64 -2.84 5.73 10.51
N PHE A 65 -2.25 6.85 10.09
CA PHE A 65 -0.98 7.35 10.63
C PHE A 65 -1.07 7.71 12.12
N SER A 66 -2.18 8.29 12.56
CA SER A 66 -2.45 8.53 13.98
C SER A 66 -2.41 7.23 14.80
N SER A 67 -2.90 6.11 14.23
CA SER A 67 -2.81 4.80 14.88
C SER A 67 -1.37 4.28 15.05
N PHE A 68 -0.46 4.67 14.15
CA PHE A 68 0.94 4.25 14.20
C PHE A 68 1.77 4.99 15.25
N LYS A 69 1.34 6.18 15.69
CA LYS A 69 2.05 7.00 16.69
C LYS A 69 2.30 6.29 18.02
N LYS A 70 1.52 5.25 18.33
CA LYS A 70 1.63 4.46 19.56
C LYS A 70 2.63 3.30 19.47
N ILE A 71 3.22 3.07 18.30
CA ILE A 71 4.10 1.95 18.02
C ILE A 71 5.55 2.46 18.03
N ASN A 72 6.47 1.71 18.65
CA ASN A 72 7.91 2.03 18.56
C ASN A 72 8.46 1.66 17.18
N SER A 73 8.26 2.53 16.20
CA SER A 73 8.61 2.30 14.80
C SER A 73 8.81 3.62 14.05
N LYS A 74 9.60 3.60 12.97
CA LYS A 74 9.73 4.74 12.04
C LYS A 74 8.38 5.21 11.49
N PHE A 75 7.39 4.33 11.38
CA PHE A 75 6.02 4.69 10.99
C PHE A 75 5.33 5.67 11.94
N ALA A 76 5.81 5.81 13.19
CA ALA A 76 5.27 6.75 14.16
C ALA A 76 5.78 8.19 13.96
N GLN A 77 6.83 8.39 13.15
CA GLN A 77 7.41 9.71 12.91
C GLN A 77 6.48 10.56 12.03
N GLU A 78 6.37 11.86 12.34
CA GLU A 78 5.52 12.78 11.56
C GLU A 78 5.98 12.88 10.10
N SER A 79 7.31 12.78 9.85
CA SER A 79 7.92 12.76 8.51
C SER A 79 7.50 11.56 7.65
N ALA A 80 6.99 10.50 8.27
CA ALA A 80 6.47 9.34 7.56
C ALA A 80 5.03 9.59 7.05
N SER A 81 4.29 10.53 7.62
CA SER A 81 2.87 10.72 7.33
C SER A 81 2.64 11.49 6.03
N PHE A 82 1.64 11.07 5.25
CA PHE A 82 1.15 11.78 4.07
C PHE A 82 -0.34 11.50 3.88
N ASN A 83 -1.03 12.36 3.12
CA ASN A 83 -2.46 12.19 2.86
C ASN A 83 -2.81 12.19 1.36
N ARG A 84 -1.82 12.42 0.49
CA ARG A 84 -1.96 12.42 -0.96
C ARG A 84 -1.12 11.30 -1.56
N VAL A 85 -1.72 10.52 -2.46
CA VAL A 85 -1.14 9.30 -3.03
C VAL A 85 -1.57 9.12 -4.48
N GLN A 86 -0.75 8.41 -5.26
CA GLN A 86 -1.22 7.74 -6.47
C GLN A 86 -1.93 6.46 -6.06
N ARG A 87 -3.15 6.24 -6.57
CA ARG A 87 -3.94 5.05 -6.24
C ARG A 87 -4.03 4.13 -7.45
N TYR A 88 -3.80 2.85 -7.21
CA TYR A 88 -4.06 1.79 -8.17
C TYR A 88 -5.10 0.82 -7.58
N ALA A 89 -6.10 0.45 -8.36
CA ALA A 89 -7.15 -0.49 -7.93
C ALA A 89 -6.98 -1.84 -8.62
N GLY A 90 -7.09 -2.92 -7.85
CA GLY A 90 -6.87 -4.28 -8.32
C GLY A 90 -7.01 -5.30 -7.18
N ASP A 91 -6.65 -6.56 -7.34
CA ASP A 91 -6.26 -7.19 -8.60
C ASP A 91 -7.53 -7.49 -9.43
N MET A 92 -7.55 -7.08 -10.69
CA MET A 92 -8.68 -7.32 -11.60
C MET A 92 -8.83 -8.79 -12.02
N SER A 93 -7.85 -9.65 -11.72
CA SER A 93 -8.01 -11.11 -11.83
C SER A 93 -8.87 -11.71 -10.71
N GLU A 94 -9.20 -10.93 -9.68
CA GLU A 94 -10.08 -11.32 -8.56
C GLU A 94 -11.30 -10.38 -8.50
N LEU A 95 -11.57 -9.75 -7.35
CA LEU A 95 -12.72 -8.88 -7.14
C LEU A 95 -12.42 -7.39 -7.44
N GLY A 96 -11.17 -7.02 -7.70
CA GLY A 96 -10.77 -5.62 -7.95
C GLY A 96 -11.01 -4.66 -6.78
N ARG A 97 -11.12 -5.16 -5.54
CA ARG A 97 -11.42 -4.36 -4.34
C ARG A 97 -10.21 -4.10 -3.43
N GLY A 98 -9.03 -4.54 -3.85
CA GLY A 98 -7.76 -4.14 -3.25
C GLY A 98 -7.29 -2.80 -3.81
N GLU A 99 -6.36 -2.18 -3.11
CA GLU A 99 -5.72 -0.96 -3.56
C GLU A 99 -4.24 -0.93 -3.21
N VAL A 100 -3.47 -0.34 -4.12
CA VAL A 100 -2.07 0.05 -3.89
C VAL A 100 -2.04 1.57 -3.83
N LEU A 101 -1.52 2.10 -2.74
CA LEU A 101 -1.38 3.53 -2.50
C LEU A 101 0.10 3.87 -2.46
N VAL A 102 0.55 4.66 -3.41
CA VAL A 102 1.96 5.07 -3.52
C VAL A 102 2.07 6.53 -3.16
N ARG A 103 2.98 6.86 -2.24
CA ARG A 103 3.32 8.24 -1.90
C ARG A 103 3.75 9.01 -3.15
N ILE A 104 3.26 10.24 -3.29
CA ILE A 104 3.69 11.21 -4.31
C ILE A 104 4.36 12.42 -3.68
#